data_AF-A0AA96DMH5-F1
#
_entry.id   AF-A0AA96DMH5-F1
#
_cell.length_a   1.000
_cell.length_b   1.000
_cell.length_c   1.000
_cell.angle_alpha   90.00
_cell.angle_beta   90.00
_cell.angle_gamma   90.00
#
_symmetry.space_group_name_H-M   'P 1'
#
loop_
_entity.id
_entity.type
_entity.pdbx_description
1 polymer ?
#
loop_
_entity_poly.entity_id
_entity_poly.type
_entity_poly.pdbx_seq_one_letter_code
_entity_poly.pdbx_strand_id
1 'polypeptide(L)' 'MIKKKIVDLKDKNLEFIQKDETIKLISFNTLKMSLEIAIFKNDKFIKNSSMVFAHLPKSLKAKLNPK' A
#
# COMPACT_ATOMS: atom_id res chain seq x y z
N MET A 1 4.72 24.36 8.84
CA MET A 1 3.74 23.54 8.08
C MET A 1 4.22 22.09 8.07
N ILE A 2 3.58 21.21 8.84
CA ILE A 2 3.98 19.79 8.90
C ILE A 2 3.44 19.14 7.62
N LYS A 3 4.28 19.01 6.57
CA LYS A 3 3.95 18.18 5.40
C LYS A 3 3.59 16.80 5.93
N LYS A 4 2.34 16.37 5.78
CA LYS A 4 1.88 15.04 6.20
C LYS A 4 2.80 14.00 5.56
N LYS A 5 3.59 13.33 6.40
CA LYS A 5 4.60 12.31 6.04
C LYS A 5 3.98 10.94 5.72
N ILE A 6 2.67 10.83 5.92
CA ILE A 6 1.86 9.65 5.61
C ILE A 6 0.80 10.10 4.60
N VAL A 7 0.81 9.47 3.45
CA VAL A 7 -0.17 9.64 2.38
C VAL A 7 -1.23 8.56 2.57
N ASP A 8 -2.49 8.95 2.75
CA ASP A 8 -3.59 7.98 2.76
C ASP A 8 -3.86 7.50 1.32
N LEU A 9 -4.02 6.19 1.16
CA LEU A 9 -4.21 5.55 -0.15
C LEU A 9 -5.56 4.85 -0.28
N LYS A 10 -6.41 4.88 0.76
CA LYS A 10 -7.69 4.18 0.77
C LYS A 10 -8.59 4.69 -0.36
N ASP A 11 -8.58 5.99 -0.58
CA ASP A 11 -9.36 6.66 -1.64
C ASP A 11 -8.92 6.25 -3.06
N LYS A 12 -7.68 5.78 -3.22
CA LYS A 12 -7.15 5.40 -4.54
C LYS A 12 -7.50 3.98 -4.95
N ASN A 13 -8.14 3.18 -4.08
CA ASN A 13 -8.48 1.77 -4.32
C ASN A 13 -7.33 0.98 -4.95
N LEU A 14 -6.12 1.18 -4.41
CA LEU A 14 -4.92 0.53 -4.93
C LEU A 14 -4.79 -0.85 -4.31
N GLU A 15 -4.78 -1.87 -5.16
CA GLU A 15 -4.62 -3.25 -4.73
C GLU A 15 -3.89 -4.09 -5.77
N PHE A 16 -3.36 -5.22 -5.33
CA PHE A 16 -2.71 -6.21 -6.19
C PHE A 16 -2.84 -7.60 -5.58
N ILE A 17 -2.77 -8.62 -6.43
CA ILE A 17 -2.77 -10.02 -5.99
C ILE A 17 -1.34 -10.51 -5.83
N GLN A 18 -1.06 -11.21 -4.73
CA GLN A 18 0.20 -11.93 -4.50
C GLN A 18 -0.12 -13.29 -3.89
N LYS A 19 0.25 -14.38 -4.59
CA LYS A 19 0.08 -15.77 -4.10
C LYS A 19 -1.35 -16.05 -3.57
N ASP A 20 -2.36 -15.68 -4.35
CA ASP A 20 -3.80 -15.83 -4.03
C ASP A 20 -4.31 -14.97 -2.88
N GLU A 21 -3.50 -14.04 -2.38
CA GLU A 21 -3.91 -13.02 -1.44
C GLU A 21 -4.11 -11.70 -2.17
N THR A 22 -5.18 -10.99 -1.83
CA THR A 22 -5.43 -9.63 -2.31
C THR A 22 -4.84 -8.66 -1.29
N ILE A 23 -3.91 -7.82 -1.74
CA ILE A 23 -3.23 -6.83 -0.91
C ILE A 23 -3.77 -5.45 -1.27
N LYS A 24 -4.50 -4.84 -0.35
CA LYS A 24 -4.99 -3.47 -0.46
C LYS A 24 -4.03 -2.52 0.23
N LEU A 25 -3.73 -1.41 -0.42
CA LEU A 25 -2.85 -0.36 0.09
C LEU A 25 -3.65 0.61 0.96
N ILE A 26 -3.22 0.77 2.20
CA ILE A 26 -3.91 1.59 3.20
C ILE A 26 -3.28 2.98 3.25
N SER A 27 -1.97 3.02 3.48
CA SER A 27 -1.23 4.27 3.59
C SER A 27 0.22 4.10 3.16
N PHE A 28 0.84 5.19 2.75
CA PHE A 28 2.26 5.23 2.40
C PHE A 28 2.99 6.23 3.30
N ASN A 29 3.90 5.71 4.11
CA ASN A 29 4.83 6.52 4.87
C ASN A 29 6.03 6.88 3.98
N THR A 30 6.03 8.10 3.45
CA THR A 30 7.07 8.60 2.53
C THR A 30 8.41 8.81 3.21
N LEU A 31 8.46 8.91 4.54
CA LEU A 31 9.73 8.97 5.27
C LEU A 31 10.39 7.62 5.40
N LYS A 32 9.61 6.62 5.83
CA LYS A 32 10.11 5.27 6.09
C LYS A 32 10.16 4.43 4.81
N MET A 33 9.67 4.96 3.69
CA MET A 33 9.51 4.23 2.43
C MET A 33 8.77 2.90 2.63
N SER A 34 7.75 2.92 3.48
CA SER A 34 6.98 1.75 3.90
C SER A 34 5.49 2.00 3.74
N LEU A 35 4.75 0.96 3.40
CA LEU A 35 3.31 0.99 3.20
C LEU A 35 2.64 0.13 4.22
N GLU A 36 1.55 0.65 4.77
CA GLU A 36 0.60 -0.17 5.48
C GLU A 36 -0.34 -0.80 4.46
N ILE A 37 -0.52 -2.11 4.57
CA ILE A 37 -1.32 -2.92 3.66
C ILE A 37 -2.30 -3.76 4.45
N ALA A 38 -3.45 -4.06 3.84
CA ALA A 38 -4.41 -5.03 4.35
C ALA A 38 -4.40 -6.24 3.41
N ILE A 39 -4.26 -7.43 4.00
CA ILE A 39 -4.19 -8.70 3.28
C ILE A 39 -5.53 -9.39 3.43
N PHE A 40 -6.10 -9.77 2.29
CA PHE A 40 -7.35 -10.49 2.17
C PHE A 40 -7.09 -11.83 1.47
N LYS A 41 -7.81 -12.87 1.88
CA LYS A 41 -7.76 -14.19 1.24
C LYS A 41 -9.17 -14.73 1.12
N ASN A 42 -9.56 -15.18 -0.07
CA ASN A 42 -10.94 -15.59 -0.37
C ASN A 42 -11.97 -14.53 0.09
N ASP A 43 -11.72 -13.27 -0.26
CA ASP A 43 -12.52 -12.09 0.13
C ASP A 43 -12.65 -11.83 1.64
N LYS A 44 -11.96 -12.59 2.49
CA LYS A 44 -11.94 -12.37 3.94
C LYS A 44 -10.70 -11.59 4.33
N PHE A 45 -10.90 -10.56 5.14
CA PHE A 45 -9.80 -9.85 5.78
C PHE A 45 -9.02 -10.80 6.69
N ILE A 46 -7.71 -10.85 6.50
CA ILE A 46 -6.81 -11.70 7.28
C ILE A 46 -6.08 -10.86 8.33
N LYS A 47 -5.36 -9.83 7.88
CA LYS A 47 -4.57 -8.94 8.75
C LYS A 47 -4.13 -7.67 8.05
N ASN A 48 -3.76 -6.68 8.84
CA ASN A 48 -2.91 -5.59 8.38
C ASN A 48 -1.44 -6.01 8.50
N SER A 49 -0.61 -5.51 7.59
CA SER A 49 0.82 -5.70 7.60
C SER A 49 1.53 -4.46 7.06
N SER A 50 2.85 -4.44 7.15
CA SER A 50 3.68 -3.38 6.58
C SER A 50 4.60 -3.97 5.53
N MET A 51 4.76 -3.26 4.42
CA MET A 51 5.59 -3.66 3.29
C MET A 51 6.53 -2.54 2.88
N VAL A 52 7.73 -2.87 2.41
CA VAL A 52 8.68 -1.88 1.88
C VAL A 52 8.27 -1.47 0.48
N PHE A 53 8.36 -0.17 0.16
CA PHE A 53 8.01 0.39 -1.15
C PHE A 53 8.74 -0.29 -2.31
N ALA A 54 9.98 -0.75 -2.10
CA ALA A 54 10.76 -1.46 -3.11
C ALA A 54 10.07 -2.74 -3.62
N HIS A 55 9.29 -3.42 -2.77
CA HIS A 55 8.61 -4.68 -3.11
C HIS A 55 7.27 -4.47 -3.82
N LEU A 56 6.78 -3.23 -3.93
CA LEU A 56 5.57 -2.95 -4.70
C LEU A 56 5.71 -3.37 -6.17
N PRO A 57 4.62 -3.75 -6.83
CA PRO A 57 4.58 -3.86 -8.28
C PRO A 57 4.92 -2.52 -8.97
N LYS A 58 5.59 -2.59 -10.13
CA LYS A 58 6.02 -1.40 -10.89
C LYS A 58 4.86 -0.45 -11.22
N SER A 59 3.69 -1.02 -11.53
CA SER A 59 2.44 -0.29 -11.80
C SER A 59 1.97 0.57 -10.61
N LEU A 60 2.09 0.04 -9.39
CA LEU A 60 1.68 0.73 -8.17
C LEU A 60 2.71 1.76 -7.72
N LYS A 61 4.01 1.48 -7.86
CA LYS A 61 5.06 2.50 -7.62
C LYS A 61 4.85 3.75 -8.46
N ALA A 62 4.50 3.59 -9.74
CA ALA A 62 4.25 4.71 -10.63
C ALA A 62 3.05 5.58 -10.19
N LYS A 63 2.00 4.98 -9.61
CA LYS A 63 0.83 5.71 -9.07
C LYS A 63 1.10 6.43 -7.74
N LEU A 64 2.11 5.96 -7.01
CA LEU A 64 2.50 6.47 -5.70
C LEU A 64 3.63 7.50 -5.76
N ASN A 65 4.33 7.59 -6.89
CA ASN A 65 5.40 8.54 -7.05
C ASN A 65 4.82 9.96 -7.08
N PRO A 66 5.18 10.83 -6.11
CA PRO A 66 4.84 12.24 -6.23
C PRO A 66 5.62 12.81 -7.42
N LYS A 67 4.92 13.32 -8.43
CA LYS A 67 5.52 14.25 -9.38
C LYS A 67 5.71 15.60 -8.70
#